data_AF-A0A429W717-F1
#
_entry.id   AF-A0A429W717-F1
#
_cell.length_a   1.000
_cell.length_b   1.000
_cell.length_c   1.000
_cell.angle_alpha   90.00
_cell.angle_beta   90.00
_cell.angle_gamma   90.00
#
_symmetry.space_group_name_H-M   'P 1'
#
loop_
_entity.id
_entity.type
_entity.pdbx_description
1 polymer ?
#
loop_
_entity_poly.entity_id
_entity_poly.type
_entity_poly.pdbx_seq_one_letter_code
_entity_poly.pdbx_strand_id
1 'polypeptide(L)' 'MRTRIELTQTARRHAAMHGIEVVLRALALDARAQVGDVVELDLPAGRNAFVIRARRWVVVADGEQTLVFELDHPPRH' A
#
# COMPACT_ATOMS: atom_id res chain seq x y z
N MET A 1 0.17 -14.67 -9.54
CA MET A 1 -0.79 -13.71 -8.96
C MET A 1 -0.09 -12.38 -8.82
N ARG A 2 -0.70 -11.28 -9.29
CA ARG A 2 -0.10 -9.93 -9.18
C ARG A 2 -0.61 -9.20 -7.96
N THR A 3 0.19 -8.31 -7.41
CA THR A 3 -0.21 -7.42 -6.31
C THR A 3 0.01 -5.97 -6.69
N ARG A 4 -0.84 -5.07 -6.18
CA ARG A 4 -0.75 -3.63 -6.46
C ARG A 4 -1.09 -2.83 -5.22
N ILE A 5 -0.39 -1.71 -5.06
CA ILE A 5 -0.70 -0.71 -4.03
C ILE A 5 -1.57 0.40 -4.60
N GLU A 6 -2.57 0.79 -3.82
CA GLU A 6 -3.27 2.04 -3.95
C GLU A 6 -3.15 2.84 -2.66
N LEU A 7 -3.17 4.16 -2.78
CA LEU A 7 -3.04 5.07 -1.65
C LEU A 7 -4.34 5.86 -1.50
N THR A 8 -4.83 5.98 -0.26
CA THR A 8 -5.85 6.98 0.10
C THR A 8 -5.34 8.40 -0.19
N GLN A 9 -6.23 9.38 -0.18
CA GLN A 9 -5.83 10.77 -0.41
C GLN A 9 -4.81 11.26 0.64
N THR A 10 -5.00 10.88 1.91
CA THR A 10 -4.11 11.21 3.02
C THR A 10 -2.76 10.51 2.89
N ALA A 11 -2.73 9.22 2.52
CA ALA A 11 -1.49 8.50 2.23
C ALA A 11 -0.74 9.08 1.03
N ARG A 12 -1.43 9.52 -0.04
CA ARG A 12 -0.81 10.21 -1.18
C ARG A 12 -0.16 11.52 -0.76
N ARG A 13 -0.86 12.33 0.03
CA ARG A 13 -0.32 13.62 0.52
C ARG A 13 0.92 13.41 1.37
N HIS A 14 0.89 12.43 2.27
CA HIS A 14 2.04 12.06 3.09
C HIS A 14 3.21 11.61 2.21
N ALA A 15 2.95 10.69 1.27
CA ALA A 15 3.98 10.17 0.38
C ALA A 15 4.65 11.29 -0.44
N ALA A 16 3.87 12.24 -0.95
CA ALA A 16 4.38 13.40 -1.69
C ALA A 16 5.24 14.33 -0.84
N MET A 17 4.83 14.58 0.40
CA MET A 17 5.61 15.39 1.34
C MET A 17 6.98 14.79 1.65
N HIS A 18 7.09 13.45 1.58
CA HIS A 18 8.32 12.71 1.87
C HIS A 18 9.04 12.17 0.63
N GLY A 19 8.50 12.36 -0.58
CA GLY A 19 9.08 11.90 -1.84
C GLY A 19 9.16 10.38 -2.00
N ILE A 20 8.17 9.64 -1.46
CA ILE A 20 8.20 8.16 -1.38
C ILE A 20 7.15 7.46 -2.25
N GLU A 21 6.45 8.17 -3.13
CA GLU A 21 5.41 7.58 -3.97
C GLU A 21 5.93 6.48 -4.90
N VAL A 22 7.13 6.67 -5.46
CA VAL A 22 7.73 5.68 -6.37
C VAL A 22 8.05 4.40 -5.60
N VAL A 23 8.57 4.53 -4.37
CA VAL A 23 8.86 3.39 -3.48
C VAL A 23 7.57 2.63 -3.14
N LEU A 24 6.51 3.35 -2.76
CA LEU A 24 5.21 2.74 -2.45
C LEU A 24 4.57 2.05 -3.65
N ARG A 25 4.73 2.59 -4.87
CA ARG A 25 4.21 1.96 -6.09
C ARG A 25 4.99 0.72 -6.50
N ALA A 26 6.27 0.66 -6.19
CA ALA A 26 7.14 -0.50 -6.45
C ALA A 26 6.99 -1.60 -5.38
N LEU A 27 6.29 -1.31 -4.28
CA LEU A 27 6.08 -2.25 -3.19
C LEU A 27 5.28 -3.47 -3.66
N ALA A 28 5.86 -4.65 -3.48
CA ALA A 28 5.19 -5.92 -3.69
C ALA A 28 4.90 -6.58 -2.34
N LEU A 29 3.67 -6.46 -1.86
CA LEU A 29 3.22 -7.15 -0.66
C LEU A 29 2.82 -8.58 -1.00
N ASP A 30 3.08 -9.51 -0.08
CA ASP A 30 2.65 -10.89 -0.21
C ASP A 30 1.14 -11.05 0.02
N ALA A 31 0.55 -12.11 -0.52
CA ALA A 31 -0.86 -12.46 -0.36
C ALA A 31 -1.32 -12.62 1.10
N ARG A 32 -0.37 -12.91 2.02
CA ARG A 32 -0.65 -13.06 3.45
C ARG A 32 -0.91 -11.74 4.16
N ALA A 33 -0.63 -10.59 3.54
CA ALA A 33 -0.92 -9.29 4.14
C ALA A 33 -2.44 -9.10 4.36
N GLN A 34 -2.80 -8.58 5.53
CA GLN A 34 -4.17 -8.42 6.01
C GLN A 34 -4.52 -6.94 6.23
N VAL A 35 -5.82 -6.67 6.25
CA VAL A 35 -6.32 -5.37 6.72
C VAL A 35 -5.92 -5.18 8.18
N GLY A 36 -5.40 -4.00 8.51
CA GLY A 36 -4.85 -3.67 9.82
C GLY A 36 -3.33 -3.86 9.94
N ASP A 37 -2.70 -4.59 9.02
CA ASP A 37 -1.24 -4.70 9.03
C ASP A 37 -0.59 -3.33 8.77
N VAL A 38 0.51 -3.08 9.49
CA VAL A 38 1.30 -1.86 9.31
C VAL A 38 2.46 -2.14 8.37
N VAL A 39 2.57 -1.33 7.33
CA VAL A 39 3.66 -1.32 6.36
C VAL A 39 4.60 -0.17 6.74
N GLU A 40 5.77 -0.52 7.25
CA GLU A 40 6.82 0.45 7.57
C GLU A 40 7.87 0.50 6.45
N LEU A 41 8.12 1.71 5.93
CA LEU A 41 9.26 1.98 5.07
C LEU A 41 10.38 2.57 5.92
N ASP A 42 11.48 1.82 6.06
CA ASP A 42 12.69 2.28 6.71
C ASP A 42 13.63 2.88 5.66
N LEU A 43 13.68 4.20 5.59
CA LEU A 43 14.47 4.95 4.62
C LEU A 43 15.51 5.80 5.35
N PRO A 44 16.62 6.19 4.70
CA PRO A 44 17.62 7.06 5.33
C PRO A 44 17.05 8.39 5.86
N ALA A 45 15.97 8.89 5.25
CA ALA A 45 15.29 10.12 5.66
C ALA A 45 14.33 9.93 6.86
N GLY A 46 14.12 8.69 7.32
CA GLY A 46 13.25 8.36 8.43
C GLY A 46 12.25 7.25 8.11
N ARG A 47 11.56 6.80 9.16
CA ARG A 47 10.54 5.76 9.08
C ARG A 47 9.18 6.33 8.70
N ASN A 48 8.53 5.71 7.73
CA ASN A 48 7.18 6.07 7.29
C ASN A 48 6.25 4.87 7.43
N ALA A 49 5.21 4.99 8.26
CA ALA A 49 4.26 3.91 8.52
C ALA A 49 2.93 4.16 7.81
N PHE A 50 2.37 3.10 7.23
CA PHE A 50 1.07 3.06 6.59
C PHE A 50 0.29 1.86 7.11
N VAL A 51 -1.05 1.94 7.12
CA VAL A 51 -1.90 0.80 7.45
C VAL A 51 -2.58 0.26 6.20
N ILE A 52 -2.66 -1.05 6.05
CA ILE A 52 -3.54 -1.67 5.04
C ILE A 52 -4.97 -1.45 5.49
N ARG A 53 -5.64 -0.47 4.91
CA ARG A 53 -7.02 -0.12 5.25
C ARG A 53 -8.02 -1.03 4.56
N ALA A 54 -7.71 -1.49 3.36
CA ALA A 54 -8.54 -2.41 2.61
C ALA A 54 -7.70 -3.34 1.74
N ARG A 55 -8.23 -4.54 1.49
CA ARG A 55 -7.71 -5.44 0.46
C ARG A 55 -8.86 -5.89 -0.43
N ARG A 56 -8.62 -6.02 -1.74
CA ARG A 56 -9.63 -6.50 -2.68
C ARG A 56 -9.01 -7.24 -3.85
N TRP A 57 -9.74 -8.23 -4.35
CA TRP A 57 -9.40 -8.91 -5.59
C TRP A 57 -10.02 -8.15 -6.76
N VAL A 58 -9.18 -7.85 -7.75
CA VAL A 58 -9.63 -7.40 -9.06
C VAL A 58 -9.43 -8.57 -10.01
N VAL A 59 -10.54 -9.07 -10.54
CA VAL A 59 -10.56 -10.13 -11.56
C VAL A 59 -10.97 -9.48 -12.87
N VAL A 60 -10.12 -9.56 -13.87
CA VAL A 60 -10.43 -9.07 -15.23
C VAL A 60 -11.03 -10.19 -16.08
N ALA A 61 -11.62 -9.84 -17.22
CA ALA A 61 -12.47 -10.74 -18.02
C ALA A 61 -11.74 -11.99 -18.56
N ASP A 62 -10.40 -11.94 -18.69
CA ASP A 62 -9.55 -13.07 -19.10
C ASP A 62 -9.16 -14.00 -17.93
N GLY A 63 -9.66 -13.71 -16.72
CA GLY A 63 -9.38 -14.47 -15.51
C GLY A 63 -8.10 -14.05 -14.79
N GLU A 64 -7.38 -13.02 -15.28
CA GLU A 64 -6.22 -12.51 -14.54
C GLU A 64 -6.67 -11.87 -13.21
N GLN A 65 -6.00 -12.27 -12.13
CA GLN A 65 -6.29 -11.83 -10.77
C GLN A 65 -5.19 -10.93 -10.23
N THR A 66 -5.58 -9.74 -9.77
CA THR A 66 -4.71 -8.81 -9.05
C THR A 66 -5.25 -8.57 -7.65
N LEU A 67 -4.40 -8.78 -6.63
CA LEU A 67 -4.71 -8.41 -5.26
C LEU A 67 -4.28 -6.96 -5.04
N VAL A 68 -5.23 -6.09 -4.72
CA VAL A 68 -4.99 -4.67 -4.48
C VAL A 68 -5.05 -4.39 -2.99
N PHE A 69 -4.00 -3.76 -2.46
CA PHE A 69 -3.93 -3.26 -1.09
C PHE A 69 -4.05 -1.74 -1.09
N GLU A 70 -5.05 -1.22 -0.37
CA GLU A 70 -5.19 0.21 -0.13
C GLU A 70 -4.48 0.59 1.16
N LEU A 71 -3.48 1.45 1.06
CA LEU A 71 -2.72 1.97 2.19
C LEU A 71 -3.27 3.34 2.61
N ASP A 72 -3.44 3.52 3.92
CA ASP A 72 -3.81 4.78 4.55
C ASP A 72 -2.71 5.30 5.48
N HIS A 73 -2.73 6.60 5.72
CA HIS A 73 -1.86 7.30 6.66
C HIS A 73 -2.64 8.42 7.38
N PRO A 74 -2.42 8.65 8.68
CA PRO A 74 -1.62 7.84 9.58
C PRO A 74 -2.28 6.49 9.88
N PRO A 75 -1.54 5.47 10.35
CA PRO A 75 -2.13 4.30 10.96
C PRO A 75 -3.06 4.74 12.10
N ARG A 76 -4.36 4.47 11.96
CA ARG A 76 -5.32 4.70 13.04
C ARG A 76 -5.45 3.38 13.78
N HIS A 77 -4.97 3.35 15.03
CA HIS A 77 -5.18 2.25 15.96
C HIS A 77 -6.64 2.22 16.44
#